data_AF-A0A1X0BXH0-F1
#
_entry.id   AF-A0A1X0BXH0-F1
#
_cell.length_a   1.000
_cell.length_b   1.000
_cell.length_c   1.000
_cell.angle_alpha   90.00
_cell.angle_beta   90.00
_cell.angle_gamma   90.00
#
_symmetry.space_group_name_H-M   'P 1'
#
loop_
_entity.id
_entity.type
_entity.pdbx_description
1 polymer ?
#
loop_
_entity_poly.entity_id
_entity_poly.type
_entity_poly.pdbx_seq_one_letter_code
_entity_poly.pdbx_strand_id
1 'polypeptide(L)'
;MEEVVLRKRNELVELGLDHGPQSILRALQRQGLPTPARSIVWRILTRHSLITPQPQKRPNSAIQRFCYTRPNQCWQVRLDQLAAR
;
A
#
# COMPACT_ATOMS: atom_id res chain seq x y z
N MET A 1 14.05 -3.37 19.71
CA MET A 1 13.68 -3.40 18.26
C MET A 1 12.24 -2.94 18.05
N GLU A 2 11.28 -3.51 18.78
CA GLU A 2 9.86 -3.09 18.73
C GLU A 2 9.66 -1.59 19.05
N GLU A 3 10.26 -1.11 20.13
CA GLU A 3 10.19 0.30 20.54
C GLU A 3 10.77 1.26 19.48
N VAL A 4 11.85 0.86 18.80
CA VAL A 4 12.48 1.67 17.74
C VAL A 4 11.54 1.86 16.55
N VAL A 5 10.80 0.81 16.18
CA VAL A 5 9.80 0.86 15.11
C VAL A 5 8.62 1.76 15.50
N LEU A 6 8.11 1.64 16.73
CA LEU A 6 6.98 2.44 17.22
C LEU A 6 7.34 3.93 17.34
N ARG A 7 8.51 4.23 17.92
CA ARG A 7 9.02 5.60 18.01
C ARG A 7 9.14 6.22 16.63
N LYS A 8 9.74 5.49 15.69
CA LYS A 8 9.94 6.03 14.34
C LYS A 8 8.63 6.26 13.59
N ARG A 9 7.64 5.40 13.81
CA ARG A 9 6.30 5.61 13.28
C ARG A 9 5.67 6.89 13.84
N ASN A 10 5.75 7.11 15.16
CA ASN A 10 5.17 8.29 15.78
C ASN A 10 5.80 9.57 15.24
N GLU A 11 7.13 9.61 15.11
CA GLU A 11 7.83 10.72 14.45
C GLU A 11 7.30 10.97 13.02
N LEU A 12 7.09 9.92 12.23
CA LEU A 12 6.56 10.05 10.87
C LEU A 12 5.10 10.55 10.85
N VAL A 13 4.29 10.14 11.83
CA VAL A 13 2.90 10.62 11.99
C VAL A 13 2.87 12.09 12.38
N GLU A 14 3.71 12.52 13.33
CA GLU A 14 3.84 13.92 13.76
C GLU A 14 4.29 14.83 12.60
N LEU A 15 5.17 14.31 11.74
CA LEU A 15 5.63 15.02 10.54
C LEU A 15 4.59 15.00 9.39
N GLY A 16 3.46 14.31 9.54
CA GLY A 16 2.47 14.15 8.48
C GLY A 16 2.97 13.36 7.27
N LEU A 17 4.01 12.53 7.46
CA LEU A 17 4.63 11.72 6.41
C LEU A 17 3.99 10.33 6.32
N ASP A 18 4.30 9.62 5.23
CA ASP A 18 3.94 8.21 5.11
C ASP A 18 4.60 7.38 6.22
N HIS A 19 3.75 6.74 7.03
CA HIS A 19 4.10 5.95 8.20
C HIS A 19 3.88 4.44 7.97
N GLY A 20 3.84 4.03 6.70
CA GLY A 20 3.79 2.63 6.32
C GLY A 20 5.05 1.84 6.67
N PRO A 21 4.99 0.48 6.64
CA PRO A 21 6.11 -0.39 7.00
C PRO A 21 7.38 -0.14 6.18
N GLN A 22 7.23 0.15 4.87
CA GLN A 22 8.35 0.45 3.98
C GLN A 22 9.00 1.79 4.31
N SER A 23 8.19 2.78 4.65
CA SER A 23 8.65 4.14 4.93
C SER A 23 9.40 4.20 6.25
N ILE A 24 8.93 3.48 7.28
CA ILE A 24 9.67 3.28 8.53
C ILE A 24 11.02 2.60 8.26
N LEU A 25 11.04 1.52 7.49
CA LEU A 25 12.26 0.78 7.19
C LEU A 25 13.29 1.66 6.46
N ARG A 26 12.84 2.44 5.47
CA ARG A 26 13.69 3.42 4.76
C ARG A 26 14.17 4.55 5.66
N ALA A 27 13.37 4.97 6.64
CA ALA A 27 13.74 6.01 7.59
C ALA A 27 14.79 5.50 8.59
N LEU A 28 14.66 4.24 9.06
CA LEU A 28 15.65 3.58 9.92
C LEU A 28 16.98 3.38 9.19
N GLN A 29 16.94 2.92 7.93
CA GLN A 29 18.14 2.77 7.10
C GLN A 29 18.89 4.08 6.90
N ARG A 30 18.16 5.17 6.62
CA ARG A 30 18.77 6.51 6.45
C ARG A 30 19.42 7.05 7.72
N GLN A 31 18.94 6.64 8.89
CA GLN A 31 19.52 7.03 10.18
C GLN A 31 20.64 6.10 10.66
N GLY A 32 21.01 5.07 9.87
CA GLY A 32 22.01 4.09 10.27
C GLY A 32 21.59 3.22 11.47
N LEU A 33 20.29 3.18 11.77
CA LEU A 33 19.75 2.38 12.87
C LEU A 33 19.64 0.90 12.46
N PRO A 34 19.69 -0.03 13.42
CA PRO A 34 19.51 -1.46 13.14
C PRO A 34 18.18 -1.67 12.44
N THR A 35 18.24 -2.11 11.19
CA THR A 35 17.07 -2.24 10.33
C THR A 35 16.53 -3.68 10.43
N PRO A 36 15.36 -3.90 11.05
CA PRO A 36 14.73 -5.22 11.07
C PRO A 36 14.29 -5.65 9.67
N ALA A 37 14.08 -6.95 9.50
CA ALA A 37 13.41 -7.45 8.30
C ALA A 37 12.02 -6.82 8.14
N ARG A 38 11.59 -6.61 6.89
CA ARG A 38 10.29 -6.02 6.54
C ARG A 38 9.12 -6.73 7.21
N SER A 39 9.19 -8.07 7.29
CA SER A 39 8.18 -8.91 7.94
C SER A 39 8.06 -8.65 9.43
N ILE A 40 9.16 -8.33 10.12
CA ILE A 40 9.17 -8.00 11.54
C ILE A 40 8.49 -6.66 11.79
N VAL A 41 8.80 -5.64 10.98
CA VAL A 41 8.12 -4.33 11.04
C VAL A 41 6.61 -4.51 10.87
N TRP A 42 6.20 -5.28 9.87
CA TRP A 42 4.79 -5.61 9.64
C TRP A 42 4.15 -6.27 10.86
N ARG A 43 4.77 -7.32 11.42
CA ARG A 43 4.24 -8.04 12.59
C ARG A 43 4.10 -7.15 13.83
N ILE A 44 5.09 -6.28 14.07
CA ILE A 44 5.04 -5.30 15.16
C ILE A 44 3.82 -4.38 14.95
N LEU A 45 3.71 -3.75 13.78
CA LEU A 45 2.62 -2.82 13.51
C LEU A 45 1.24 -3.48 13.54
N THR A 46 1.11 -4.72 13.05
CA THR A 46 -0.13 -5.49 13.15
C THR A 46 -0.49 -5.83 14.59
N ARG A 47 0.49 -6.24 15.42
CA ARG A 47 0.27 -6.56 16.84
C ARG A 47 -0.26 -5.36 17.63
N HIS A 48 0.21 -4.16 17.29
CA HIS A 48 -0.22 -2.91 17.91
C HIS A 48 -1.50 -2.32 17.29
N SER A 49 -2.18 -3.06 16.38
CA SER A 49 -3.39 -2.59 15.68
C SER A 49 -3.19 -1.27 14.93
N LEU A 50 -1.96 -1.01 14.52
CA LEU A 50 -1.51 0.23 13.89
C LEU A 50 -1.59 0.19 12.36
N ILE A 51 -2.00 -0.94 11.78
CA ILE A 51 -2.29 -1.07 10.35
C ILE A 51 -3.75 -1.45 10.23
N THR A 52 -4.52 -0.64 9.50
CA THR A 52 -5.84 -1.05 9.03
C THR A 52 -5.64 -2.10 7.95
N PRO A 53 -6.01 -3.37 8.18
CA PRO A 53 -5.94 -4.35 7.12
C PRO A 53 -6.85 -3.90 5.99
N GLN A 54 -6.32 -3.86 4.76
CA GLN A 54 -7.09 -3.61 3.55
C GLN A 54 -7.26 -4.96 2.81
N PRO A 55 -8.09 -5.89 3.30
CA PRO A 55 -8.18 -7.24 2.76
C PRO A 55 -8.97 -7.32 1.43
N GLN A 56 -9.48 -6.20 0.91
CA GLN A 56 -10.32 -6.26 -0.27
C GLN A 56 -9.48 -6.29 -1.55
N LYS A 57 -9.03 -7.50 -1.89
CA LYS A 57 -8.97 -7.86 -3.31
C LYS A 57 -10.39 -7.71 -3.87
N ARG A 58 -10.52 -7.03 -5.01
CA ARG A 58 -11.83 -6.84 -5.67
C ARG A 58 -12.52 -8.21 -5.76
N PRO A 59 -13.77 -8.35 -5.29
CA PRO A 59 -14.44 -9.65 -5.30
C PRO A 59 -14.54 -10.14 -6.75
N ASN A 60 -14.35 -11.45 -6.96
CA ASN A 60 -14.43 -12.05 -8.29
C ASN A 60 -15.79 -11.78 -8.96
N SER A 61 -16.86 -11.61 -8.17
CA SER A 61 -18.20 -11.24 -8.66
C SER A 61 -18.26 -9.87 -9.32
N ALA A 62 -17.35 -8.95 -8.97
CA ALA A 62 -17.25 -7.65 -9.62
C ALA A 62 -16.48 -7.71 -10.95
N ILE A 63 -15.99 -8.87 -11.37
CA ILE A 63 -15.33 -9.06 -12.67
C ILE A 63 -16.41 -9.39 -13.71
N GLN A 64 -16.67 -8.46 -14.63
CA GLN A 64 -17.53 -8.71 -15.78
C GLN A 64 -16.68 -9.18 -16.96
N ARG A 65 -17.07 -10.28 -17.58
CA ARG A 65 -16.49 -10.72 -18.85
C ARG A 65 -17.11 -9.91 -19.99
N PHE A 66 -16.26 -9.39 -20.87
CA PHE A 66 -16.69 -8.82 -22.14
C PHE A 66 -17.07 -9.97 -23.09
N CYS A 67 -18.31 -10.44 -22.99
CA CYS A 67 -18.86 -11.47 -23.88
C CYS A 67 -20.02 -10.88 -24.68
N TYR A 68 -19.92 -10.93 -26.01
CA TYR A 68 -20.97 -10.51 -26.93
C TYR A 68 -21.29 -11.66 -27.88
N THR A 69 -22.55 -11.74 -28.31
CA THR A 69 -23.07 -12.87 -29.08
C THR A 69 -22.48 -12.95 -30.49
N ARG A 70 -22.02 -11.83 -31.05
CA ARG A 70 -21.43 -11.76 -32.40
C ARG A 70 -20.04 -11.11 -32.39
N PRO A 71 -19.16 -11.48 -33.34
CA PRO A 71 -17.92 -10.76 -33.55
C PRO A 71 -18.20 -9.27 -33.84
N ASN A 72 -17.33 -8.37 -33.35
CA ASN A 72 -17.42 -6.91 -33.53
C ASN A 72 -18.67 -6.22 -32.93
N GLN A 73 -19.40 -6.86 -32.01
CA GLN A 73 -20.55 -6.24 -31.34
C GLN A 73 -20.19 -5.18 -30.29
N CYS A 74 -18.94 -5.16 -29.82
CA CYS A 74 -18.45 -4.10 -28.96
C CYS A 74 -17.06 -3.64 -29.35
N TRP A 75 -16.94 -2.33 -29.50
CA TRP A 75 -15.70 -1.62 -29.72
C TRP A 75 -15.36 -0.89 -28.43
N GLN A 76 -14.18 -1.16 -27.87
CA GLN A 76 -13.67 -0.43 -26.71
C GLN A 76 -12.73 0.65 -27.21
N VAL A 77 -13.15 1.91 -27.08
CA VAL A 77 -12.24 3.04 -27.25
C VAL A 77 -11.61 3.33 -25.90
N ARG A 78 -10.28 3.21 -25.81
CA ARG A 78 -9.54 3.62 -24.63
C ARG A 78 -9.09 5.07 -24.86
N LEU A 79 -9.63 5.98 -24.06
CA LEU A 79 -9.08 7.33 -23.95
C LEU A 79 -7.89 7.25 -22.99
N ASP A 80 -6.68 7.39 -23.51
CA ASP A 80 -5.56 7.85 -22.71
C ASP A 80 -5.78 9.33 -22.39
N GLN A 81 -5.52 9.71 -21.15
CA GLN A 81 -5.82 11.06 -20.67
C GLN A 81 -5.03 12.08 -21.47
N LEU A 82 -5.72 12.93 -22.23
CA LEU A 82 -5.23 14.24 -22.62
C LEU A 82 -4.89 14.98 -21.32
N ALA A 83 -3.59 15.18 -21.09
CA ALA A 83 -3.10 16.04 -20.03
C ALA A 83 -3.81 17.39 -20.14
N ALA A 84 -4.67 17.67 -19.15
CA ALA A 84 -5.19 19.01 -18.94
C ALA A 84 -3.99 19.94 -18.74
N ARG A 85 -3.82 20.88 -19.67
CA ARG A 85 -2.97 22.05 -19.50
C ARG A 85 -3.66 23.07 -18.62
#